data_AF-A0A3B8QPS1-F1
#
_entry.id   AF-A0A3B8QPS1-F1
#
_cell.length_a   1.000
_cell.length_b   1.000
_cell.length_c   1.000
_cell.angle_alpha   90.00
_cell.angle_beta   90.00
_cell.angle_gamma   90.00
#
_symmetry.space_group_name_H-M   'P 1'
#
loop_
_entity.id
_entity.type
_entity.pdbx_description
1 polymer ?
#
loop_
_entity_poly.entity_id
_entity_poly.type
_entity_poly.pdbx_seq_one_letter_code
_entity_poly.pdbx_strand_id
1 'polypeptide(L)'
;KGHSQGEFIFDHNWAHAYEQAGGRYYPKLQIAVPHTPATGRRFLIHPDFEEVGLSALIQGAVQLGRNNNLSSLHVTFCSEQERDLGVSLGLMPRTTQQFHWFNKGYRSFDDFLQTLSSRKRKNIRNERVRAQNFGGSIKTFTGSDLTSEHWDAFWDFYQDTGARKWGTPYLTRRFFDIAQETLREDIVLVLAERNGRYVAGALNFFGANALYGRYWGCIEHHPYLHFELCYYQAIDIAITNDFERVEAGAQGEHKLARGYLPTQTHSLHWVKDKGFENAISCYLDAEREAIEEEIEVMTDFGPFKRVQVEEQE
;
A
#
# COMPACT_ATOMS: atom_id res chain seq x y z
N LYS A 1 -2.76 -21.50 3.62
CA LYS A 1 -2.44 -21.00 2.27
C LYS A 1 -1.23 -21.75 1.72
N GLY A 2 -1.23 -22.10 0.42
CA GLY A 2 -0.18 -22.91 -0.23
C GLY A 2 0.88 -22.15 -1.02
N HIS A 3 0.85 -20.81 -0.98
CA HIS A 3 1.78 -19.90 -1.66
C HIS A 3 1.73 -18.51 -1.00
N SER A 4 2.72 -17.65 -1.24
CA SER A 4 2.78 -16.28 -0.69
C SER A 4 2.23 -15.15 -1.59
N GLN A 5 1.77 -15.48 -2.81
CA GLN A 5 1.29 -14.47 -3.76
C GLN A 5 0.14 -13.60 -3.19
N GLY A 6 0.20 -12.29 -3.40
CA GLY A 6 -0.85 -11.34 -2.99
C GLY A 6 -0.80 -10.90 -1.52
N GLU A 7 0.25 -11.26 -0.77
CA GLU A 7 0.43 -10.86 0.63
C GLU A 7 1.18 -9.54 0.81
N PHE A 8 2.00 -9.16 -0.18
CA PHE A 8 2.80 -7.92 -0.23
C PHE A 8 3.79 -7.69 0.94
N ILE A 9 3.86 -8.63 1.88
CA ILE A 9 4.99 -8.88 2.76
C ILE A 9 5.53 -10.24 2.35
N PHE A 10 6.59 -10.22 1.53
CA PHE A 10 7.10 -11.45 0.92
C PHE A 10 8.02 -12.19 1.88
N ASP A 11 7.78 -13.50 2.01
CA ASP A 11 8.55 -14.45 2.82
C ASP A 11 9.11 -15.60 1.96
N HIS A 12 9.29 -15.35 0.66
CA HIS A 12 9.83 -16.33 -0.28
C HIS A 12 11.23 -16.81 0.12
N ASN A 13 12.05 -15.92 0.68
CA ASN A 13 13.37 -16.26 1.22
C ASN A 13 13.26 -17.21 2.42
N TRP A 14 12.30 -16.99 3.31
CA TRP A 14 12.04 -17.87 4.46
C TRP A 14 11.55 -19.23 3.99
N ALA A 15 10.59 -19.25 3.06
CA ALA A 15 10.07 -20.48 2.46
C ALA A 15 11.18 -21.30 1.82
N HIS A 16 12.01 -20.66 1.00
CA HIS A 16 13.12 -21.30 0.32
C HIS A 16 14.15 -21.88 1.29
N ALA A 17 14.57 -21.09 2.29
CA ALA A 17 15.55 -21.54 3.29
C ALA A 17 15.02 -22.74 4.09
N TYR A 18 13.75 -22.71 4.50
CA TYR A 18 13.13 -23.79 5.27
C TYR A 18 12.97 -25.07 4.45
N GLU A 19 12.58 -24.95 3.18
CA GLU A 19 12.44 -26.10 2.26
C GLU A 19 13.80 -26.70 1.90
N GLN A 20 14.83 -25.88 1.71
CA GLN A 20 16.20 -26.38 1.51
C GLN A 20 16.74 -27.15 2.72
N ALA A 21 16.32 -26.78 3.93
CA ALA A 21 16.65 -27.51 5.15
C ALA A 21 15.85 -28.82 5.33
N GLY A 22 15.03 -29.21 4.34
CA GLY A 22 14.21 -30.42 4.36
C GLY A 22 12.84 -30.24 5.02
N GLY A 23 12.49 -29.01 5.39
CA GLY A 23 11.17 -28.66 5.93
C GLY A 23 10.09 -28.56 4.85
N ARG A 24 8.84 -28.38 5.30
CA ARG A 24 7.71 -28.01 4.42
C ARG A 24 7.16 -26.67 4.89
N TYR A 25 7.39 -25.63 4.11
CA TYR A 25 6.95 -24.28 4.49
C TYR A 25 5.46 -24.05 4.27
N TYR A 26 4.82 -24.78 3.36
CA TYR A 26 3.39 -24.71 3.15
C TYR A 26 2.68 -25.99 3.64
N PRO A 27 1.44 -25.88 4.15
CA PRO A 27 0.63 -24.67 4.26
C PRO A 27 0.96 -23.80 5.49
N LYS A 28 0.74 -22.48 5.34
CA LYS A 28 0.81 -21.49 6.42
C LYS A 28 -0.56 -20.85 6.71
N LEU A 29 -0.74 -20.30 7.91
CA LEU A 29 -1.90 -19.49 8.27
C LEU A 29 -1.65 -18.02 7.91
N GLN A 30 -2.60 -17.39 7.22
CA GLN A 30 -2.50 -16.00 6.79
C GLN A 30 -3.69 -15.21 7.31
N ILE A 31 -3.42 -14.14 8.04
CA ILE A 31 -4.39 -13.12 8.45
C ILE A 31 -4.06 -11.86 7.66
N ALA A 32 -4.90 -11.53 6.67
CA ALA A 32 -4.69 -10.41 5.76
C ALA A 32 -6.01 -9.98 5.13
N VAL A 33 -6.02 -8.76 4.58
CA VAL A 33 -7.01 -8.38 3.57
C VAL A 33 -6.46 -8.81 2.20
N PRO A 34 -7.15 -9.70 1.45
CA PRO A 34 -6.64 -10.24 0.20
C PRO A 34 -6.23 -9.15 -0.79
N HIS A 35 -5.06 -9.35 -1.40
CA HIS A 35 -4.47 -8.49 -2.42
C HIS A 35 -4.30 -7.01 -2.02
N THR A 36 -4.40 -6.67 -0.73
CA THR A 36 -4.52 -5.30 -0.22
C THR A 36 -3.38 -4.96 0.74
N PRO A 37 -2.33 -4.25 0.27
CA PRO A 37 -1.20 -3.87 1.10
C PRO A 37 -1.47 -2.56 1.85
N ALA A 38 -2.52 -2.53 2.67
CA ALA A 38 -2.93 -1.34 3.41
C ALA A 38 -3.00 -1.66 4.90
N THR A 39 -2.44 -0.80 5.74
CA THR A 39 -2.53 -0.95 7.19
C THR A 39 -3.99 -0.87 7.64
N GLY A 40 -4.41 -1.79 8.49
CA GLY A 40 -5.73 -1.76 9.09
C GLY A 40 -5.93 -2.88 10.10
N ARG A 41 -7.09 -2.89 10.74
CA ARG A 41 -7.46 -3.93 11.71
C ARG A 41 -7.37 -5.31 11.06
N ARG A 42 -6.66 -6.23 11.72
CA ARG A 42 -6.52 -7.64 11.34
C ARG A 42 -7.29 -8.55 12.26
N PHE A 43 -7.52 -8.09 13.47
CA PHE A 43 -8.30 -8.80 14.47
C PHE A 43 -9.58 -8.01 14.73
N LEU A 44 -10.71 -8.62 14.37
CA LEU A 44 -12.02 -8.03 14.59
C LEU A 44 -12.54 -8.53 15.94
N ILE A 45 -12.61 -7.61 16.90
CA ILE A 45 -13.01 -7.86 18.27
C ILE A 45 -14.38 -7.23 18.50
N HIS A 46 -15.24 -7.91 19.25
CA HIS A 46 -16.49 -7.30 19.71
C HIS A 46 -16.16 -6.29 20.82
N PRO A 47 -16.80 -5.09 20.86
CA PRO A 47 -16.49 -4.03 21.82
C PRO A 47 -16.49 -4.49 23.29
N ASP A 48 -17.42 -5.36 23.67
CA ASP A 48 -17.52 -5.91 25.03
C ASP A 48 -16.31 -6.78 25.46
N PHE A 49 -15.40 -7.11 24.54
CA PHE A 49 -14.24 -7.96 24.79
C PHE A 49 -12.91 -7.29 24.39
N GLU A 50 -12.83 -5.96 24.32
CA GLU A 50 -11.62 -5.26 23.88
C GLU A 50 -10.35 -5.69 24.66
N GLU A 51 -10.43 -5.82 25.98
CA GLU A 51 -9.28 -6.16 26.83
C GLU A 51 -8.72 -7.56 26.57
N VAL A 52 -9.59 -8.55 26.33
CA VAL A 52 -9.20 -9.98 26.28
C VAL A 52 -9.25 -10.57 24.87
N GLY A 53 -10.06 -9.99 23.99
CA GLY A 53 -10.43 -10.59 22.72
C GLY A 53 -9.28 -10.63 21.73
N LEU A 54 -8.43 -9.59 21.68
CA LEU A 54 -7.26 -9.61 20.80
C LEU A 54 -6.27 -10.71 21.21
N SER A 55 -5.98 -10.82 22.51
CA SER A 55 -5.13 -11.89 23.04
C SER A 55 -5.72 -13.28 22.75
N ALA A 56 -7.03 -13.45 22.96
CA ALA A 56 -7.71 -14.70 22.67
C ALA A 56 -7.62 -15.08 21.18
N LEU A 57 -7.80 -14.12 20.26
CA LEU A 57 -7.69 -14.35 18.82
C LEU A 57 -6.26 -14.73 18.41
N ILE A 58 -5.24 -14.06 18.95
CA ILE A 58 -3.84 -14.35 18.66
C ILE A 58 -3.46 -15.74 19.16
N GLN A 59 -3.77 -16.05 20.42
CA GLN A 59 -3.50 -17.36 21.01
C GLN A 59 -4.24 -18.47 20.26
N GLY A 60 -5.51 -18.24 19.92
CA GLY A 60 -6.32 -19.15 19.12
C GLY A 60 -5.74 -19.39 17.74
N ALA A 61 -5.22 -18.36 17.05
CA ALA A 61 -4.57 -18.49 15.76
C ALA A 61 -3.28 -19.32 15.83
N VAL A 62 -2.45 -19.11 16.85
CA VAL A 62 -1.23 -19.92 17.10
C VAL A 62 -1.60 -21.37 17.41
N GLN A 63 -2.62 -21.58 18.25
CA GLN A 63 -3.10 -22.92 18.60
C GLN A 63 -3.66 -23.64 17.36
N LEU A 64 -4.41 -22.95 16.51
CA LEU A 64 -4.88 -23.47 15.23
C LEU A 64 -3.71 -23.89 14.35
N GLY A 65 -2.66 -23.06 14.26
CA GLY A 65 -1.43 -23.38 13.54
C GLY A 65 -0.76 -24.66 14.04
N ARG A 66 -0.61 -24.79 15.36
CA ARG A 66 -0.03 -25.99 15.99
C ARG A 66 -0.87 -27.25 15.72
N ASN A 67 -2.18 -27.17 15.98
CA ASN A 67 -3.09 -28.32 15.88
C ASN A 67 -3.23 -28.85 14.45
N ASN A 68 -3.03 -27.99 13.44
CA ASN A 68 -3.15 -28.36 12.02
C ASN A 68 -1.81 -28.56 11.33
N ASN A 69 -0.71 -28.67 12.08
CA ASN A 69 0.65 -28.82 11.54
C ASN A 69 1.03 -27.75 10.50
N LEU A 70 0.54 -26.52 10.69
CA LEU A 70 0.97 -25.39 9.87
C LEU A 70 2.39 -25.01 10.29
N SER A 71 3.21 -24.66 9.30
CA SER A 71 4.60 -24.23 9.52
C SER A 71 4.67 -22.87 10.23
N SER A 72 3.72 -21.99 9.96
CA SER A 72 3.74 -20.61 10.40
C SER A 72 2.36 -19.94 10.37
N LEU A 73 2.28 -18.79 11.05
CA LEU A 73 1.19 -17.81 11.03
C LEU A 73 1.76 -16.45 10.66
N HIS A 74 1.07 -15.72 9.79
CA HIS A 74 1.46 -14.40 9.33
C HIS A 74 0.27 -13.45 9.41
N VAL A 75 0.46 -12.32 10.06
CA VAL A 75 -0.50 -11.21 10.12
C VAL A 75 0.15 -10.04 9.39
N THR A 76 -0.34 -9.66 8.21
CA THR A 76 0.33 -8.66 7.36
C THR A 76 -0.40 -7.31 7.37
N PHE A 77 0.36 -6.21 7.44
CA PHE A 77 -0.18 -4.84 7.53
C PHE A 77 -1.13 -4.64 8.72
N CYS A 78 -0.75 -5.15 9.89
CA CYS A 78 -1.46 -4.86 11.14
C CYS A 78 -1.16 -3.44 11.62
N SER A 79 -2.03 -2.92 12.48
CA SER A 79 -1.77 -1.66 13.19
C SER A 79 -0.59 -1.79 14.16
N GLU A 80 -0.03 -0.66 14.56
CA GLU A 80 1.03 -0.61 15.57
C GLU A 80 0.56 -1.17 16.91
N GLN A 81 -0.68 -0.85 17.32
CA GLN A 81 -1.29 -1.40 18.54
C GLN A 81 -1.41 -2.94 18.49
N GLU A 82 -1.85 -3.49 17.35
CA GLU A 82 -1.89 -4.95 17.16
C GLU A 82 -0.49 -5.55 17.17
N ARG A 83 0.51 -4.86 16.59
CA ARG A 83 1.92 -5.25 16.63
C ARG A 83 2.41 -5.36 18.07
N ASP A 84 2.24 -4.32 18.88
CA ASP A 84 2.75 -4.30 20.25
C ASP A 84 2.15 -5.42 21.11
N LEU A 85 0.83 -5.61 21.01
CA LEU A 85 0.19 -6.68 21.76
C LEU A 85 0.62 -8.06 21.23
N GLY A 86 0.74 -8.24 19.91
CA GLY A 86 1.23 -9.48 19.32
C GLY A 86 2.64 -9.85 19.80
N VAL A 87 3.54 -8.87 19.90
CA VAL A 87 4.89 -9.04 20.44
C VAL A 87 4.84 -9.49 21.90
N SER A 88 4.00 -8.85 22.73
CA SER A 88 3.83 -9.25 24.14
C SER A 88 3.32 -10.68 24.32
N LEU A 89 2.68 -11.24 23.28
CA LEU A 89 2.18 -12.61 23.23
C LEU A 89 3.13 -13.59 22.51
N GLY A 90 4.35 -13.15 22.19
CA GLY A 90 5.41 -13.98 21.62
C GLY A 90 5.38 -14.14 20.10
N LEU A 91 4.68 -13.26 19.37
CA LEU A 91 4.84 -13.15 17.92
C LEU A 91 6.08 -12.33 17.58
N MET A 92 6.77 -12.70 16.50
CA MET A 92 7.92 -11.96 15.96
C MET A 92 7.43 -10.78 15.11
N PRO A 93 7.82 -9.54 15.43
CA PRO A 93 7.48 -8.38 14.63
C PRO A 93 8.40 -8.28 13.42
N ARG A 94 7.84 -7.86 12.29
CA ARG A 94 8.60 -7.42 11.13
C ARG A 94 8.16 -6.00 10.79
N THR A 95 9.13 -5.13 10.59
CA THR A 95 8.91 -3.78 10.08
C THR A 95 9.26 -3.78 8.60
N THR A 96 8.39 -3.23 7.78
CA THR A 96 8.63 -2.91 6.38
C THR A 96 8.29 -1.45 6.13
N GLN A 97 8.59 -0.93 4.95
CA GLN A 97 8.22 0.44 4.60
C GLN A 97 7.30 0.52 3.39
N GLN A 98 6.47 1.56 3.40
CA GLN A 98 5.73 2.08 2.26
C GLN A 98 5.99 3.58 2.12
N PHE A 99 5.36 4.21 1.14
CA PHE A 99 5.45 5.65 0.94
C PHE A 99 4.06 6.26 0.97
N HIS A 100 3.80 7.12 1.95
CA HIS A 100 2.51 7.77 2.17
C HIS A 100 2.65 9.29 2.02
N TRP A 101 1.67 9.94 1.41
CA TRP A 101 1.57 11.39 1.42
C TRP A 101 0.67 11.81 2.58
N PHE A 102 1.08 12.80 3.35
CA PHE A 102 0.32 13.28 4.50
C PHE A 102 -0.20 14.69 4.26
N ASN A 103 -1.48 14.89 4.53
CA ASN A 103 -2.11 16.19 4.51
C ASN A 103 -1.77 16.93 5.82
N LYS A 104 -1.04 18.04 5.72
CA LYS A 104 -0.69 18.89 6.88
C LYS A 104 -1.61 20.11 6.98
N GLY A 105 -2.89 19.94 6.62
CA GLY A 105 -3.88 21.01 6.56
C GLY A 105 -3.78 21.88 5.30
N TYR A 106 -3.38 21.29 4.18
CA TYR A 106 -3.29 21.99 2.90
C TYR A 106 -4.70 22.31 2.36
N ARG A 107 -4.90 23.51 1.79
CA ARG A 107 -6.20 23.89 1.18
C ARG A 107 -6.18 23.73 -0.33
N SER A 108 -4.99 23.60 -0.92
CA SER A 108 -4.78 23.39 -2.34
C SER A 108 -3.48 22.62 -2.60
N PHE A 109 -3.35 22.06 -3.80
CA PHE A 109 -2.10 21.44 -4.23
C PHE A 109 -0.92 22.43 -4.23
N ASP A 110 -1.18 23.70 -4.55
CA ASP A 110 -0.15 24.73 -4.52
C ASP A 110 0.34 25.01 -3.09
N ASP A 111 -0.53 24.93 -2.08
CA ASP A 111 -0.12 25.02 -0.67
C ASP A 111 0.85 23.88 -0.31
N PHE A 112 0.52 22.65 -0.72
CA PHE A 112 1.43 21.51 -0.59
C PHE A 112 2.78 21.79 -1.27
N LEU A 113 2.77 22.25 -2.53
CA LEU A 113 3.99 22.54 -3.29
C LEU A 113 4.88 23.61 -2.63
N GLN A 114 4.31 24.56 -1.88
CA GLN A 114 5.06 25.59 -1.17
C GLN A 114 5.94 25.01 -0.05
N THR A 115 5.59 23.85 0.49
CA THR A 115 6.39 23.14 1.51
C THR A 115 7.63 22.45 0.94
N LEU A 116 7.66 22.24 -0.38
CA LEU A 116 8.77 21.56 -1.05
C LEU A 116 9.89 22.53 -1.44
N SER A 117 11.10 21.98 -1.61
CA SER A 117 12.23 22.74 -2.16
C SER A 117 11.90 23.29 -3.56
N SER A 118 12.47 24.44 -3.92
CA SER A 118 12.15 25.12 -5.20
C SER A 118 12.41 24.25 -6.43
N ARG A 119 13.48 23.43 -6.41
CA ARG A 119 13.79 22.48 -7.48
C ARG A 119 12.69 21.41 -7.61
N LYS A 120 12.25 20.82 -6.50
CA LYS A 120 11.20 19.78 -6.50
C LYS A 120 9.85 20.35 -6.92
N ARG A 121 9.46 21.50 -6.37
CA ARG A 121 8.25 22.22 -6.80
C ARG A 121 8.22 22.49 -8.31
N LYS A 122 9.33 23.00 -8.87
CA LYS A 122 9.44 23.25 -10.33
C LYS A 122 9.31 21.95 -11.13
N ASN A 123 9.95 20.88 -10.67
CA ASN A 123 9.87 19.57 -11.34
C ASN A 123 8.44 19.00 -11.33
N ILE A 124 7.77 18.98 -10.18
CA ILE A 124 6.38 18.47 -10.08
C ILE A 124 5.45 19.27 -10.99
N ARG A 125 5.55 20.61 -10.99
CA ARG A 125 4.77 21.45 -11.91
C ARG A 125 5.02 21.11 -13.38
N ASN A 126 6.29 20.92 -13.76
CA ASN A 126 6.64 20.55 -15.14
C ASN A 126 6.10 19.16 -15.52
N GLU A 127 6.22 18.18 -14.62
CA GLU A 127 5.67 16.82 -14.83
C GLU A 127 4.16 16.88 -15.04
N ARG A 128 3.45 17.61 -14.18
CA ARG A 128 2.00 17.81 -14.21
C ARG A 128 1.54 18.50 -15.49
N VAL A 129 2.17 19.62 -15.85
CA VAL A 129 1.87 20.35 -17.10
C VAL A 129 2.08 19.47 -18.33
N ARG A 130 3.15 18.67 -18.37
CA ARG A 130 3.41 17.78 -19.52
C ARG A 130 2.45 16.60 -19.56
N ALA A 131 2.08 16.04 -18.42
CA ALA A 131 1.08 14.98 -18.34
C ALA A 131 -0.31 15.47 -18.76
N GLN A 132 -0.73 16.67 -18.35
CA GLN A 132 -2.02 17.25 -18.71
C GLN A 132 -2.07 17.69 -20.18
N ASN A 133 -0.94 18.09 -20.77
CA ASN A 133 -0.83 18.45 -22.19
C ASN A 133 -0.48 17.26 -23.11
N PHE A 134 -0.85 16.03 -22.75
CA PHE A 134 -0.58 14.84 -23.56
C PHE A 134 -1.42 14.75 -24.86
N GLY A 135 -2.33 15.70 -25.09
CA GLY A 135 -3.23 15.74 -26.24
C GLY A 135 -4.59 15.09 -25.99
N GLY A 136 -5.00 14.98 -24.72
CA GLY A 136 -6.30 14.48 -24.27
C GLY A 136 -6.77 15.22 -23.01
N SER A 137 -7.72 14.62 -22.28
CA SER A 137 -8.25 15.14 -21.01
C SER A 137 -8.11 14.12 -19.89
N ILE A 138 -8.04 14.60 -18.65
CA ILE A 138 -8.04 13.76 -17.45
C ILE A 138 -9.33 14.04 -16.69
N LYS A 139 -10.05 12.98 -16.33
CA LYS A 139 -11.35 13.05 -15.67
C LYS A 139 -11.37 12.16 -14.43
N THR A 140 -12.12 12.58 -13.43
CA THR A 140 -12.29 11.86 -12.18
C THR A 140 -13.75 11.45 -12.04
N PHE A 141 -14.00 10.18 -11.71
CA PHE A 141 -15.34 9.58 -11.61
C PHE A 141 -15.50 8.87 -10.27
N THR A 142 -16.64 9.08 -9.62
CA THR A 142 -17.00 8.44 -8.34
C THR A 142 -18.52 8.27 -8.24
N GLY A 143 -19.00 7.39 -7.35
CA GLY A 143 -20.41 7.22 -7.06
C GLY A 143 -21.25 6.97 -8.31
N SER A 144 -22.28 7.80 -8.52
CA SER A 144 -23.17 7.71 -9.69
C SER A 144 -22.51 8.05 -11.03
N ASP A 145 -21.37 8.73 -11.04
CA ASP A 145 -20.66 9.08 -12.27
C ASP A 145 -19.91 7.89 -12.86
N LEU A 146 -19.73 6.81 -12.08
CA LEU A 146 -19.15 5.57 -12.56
C LEU A 146 -20.17 4.78 -13.41
N THR A 147 -19.79 4.50 -14.66
CA THR A 147 -20.57 3.73 -15.62
C THR A 147 -19.85 2.45 -16.01
N SER A 148 -20.55 1.52 -16.66
CA SER A 148 -19.96 0.27 -17.15
C SER A 148 -18.77 0.50 -18.11
N GLU A 149 -18.82 1.57 -18.92
CA GLU A 149 -17.77 1.92 -19.87
C GLU A 149 -16.43 2.23 -19.18
N HIS A 150 -16.47 2.85 -18.00
CA HIS A 150 -15.25 3.11 -17.22
C HIS A 150 -14.57 1.80 -16.78
N TRP A 151 -15.36 0.80 -16.42
CA TRP A 151 -14.86 -0.51 -16.02
C TRP A 151 -14.38 -1.35 -17.20
N ASP A 152 -15.02 -1.21 -18.36
CA ASP A 152 -14.55 -1.79 -19.62
C ASP A 152 -13.14 -1.30 -19.94
N ALA A 153 -12.94 0.02 -19.94
CA ALA A 153 -11.63 0.62 -20.16
C ALA A 153 -10.61 0.19 -19.10
N PHE A 154 -11.00 0.23 -17.81
CA PHE A 154 -10.09 -0.09 -16.72
C PHE A 154 -9.67 -1.56 -16.72
N TRP A 155 -10.56 -2.47 -17.13
CA TRP A 155 -10.26 -3.89 -17.29
C TRP A 155 -9.13 -4.11 -18.30
N ASP A 156 -9.19 -3.43 -19.46
CA ASP A 156 -8.14 -3.49 -20.47
C ASP A 156 -6.80 -3.00 -19.92
N PHE A 157 -6.81 -1.87 -19.19
CA PHE A 157 -5.61 -1.30 -18.56
C PHE A 157 -4.99 -2.24 -17.53
N TYR A 158 -5.84 -2.84 -16.71
CA TYR A 158 -5.45 -3.76 -15.65
C TYR A 158 -4.86 -5.05 -16.23
N GLN A 159 -5.49 -5.63 -17.26
CA GLN A 159 -4.99 -6.82 -17.94
C GLN A 159 -3.65 -6.57 -18.62
N ASP A 160 -3.52 -5.49 -19.38
CA ASP A 160 -2.28 -5.15 -20.09
C ASP A 160 -1.11 -4.95 -19.09
N THR A 161 -1.36 -4.22 -18.00
CA THR A 161 -0.34 -3.99 -16.97
C THR A 161 0.01 -5.28 -16.22
N GLY A 162 -1.00 -6.09 -15.89
CA GLY A 162 -0.81 -7.35 -15.19
C GLY A 162 -0.04 -8.38 -16.03
N ALA A 163 -0.34 -8.49 -17.32
CA ALA A 163 0.39 -9.36 -18.25
C ALA A 163 1.87 -8.98 -18.35
N ARG A 164 2.17 -7.67 -18.43
CA ARG A 164 3.55 -7.18 -18.53
C ARG A 164 4.37 -7.35 -17.25
N LYS A 165 3.76 -7.20 -16.08
CA LYS A 165 4.47 -7.19 -14.78
C LYS A 165 4.46 -8.53 -14.04
N TRP A 166 3.36 -9.27 -14.10
CA TRP A 166 3.08 -10.38 -13.16
C TRP A 166 2.60 -11.67 -13.85
N GLY A 167 2.52 -11.70 -15.18
CA GLY A 167 2.04 -12.83 -15.97
C GLY A 167 0.52 -12.99 -15.94
N THR A 168 -0.07 -13.23 -14.75
CA THR A 168 -1.52 -13.39 -14.60
C THR A 168 -2.07 -12.41 -13.56
N PRO A 169 -2.95 -11.47 -13.96
CA PRO A 169 -3.67 -10.62 -13.02
C PRO A 169 -4.55 -11.45 -12.07
N TYR A 170 -4.69 -11.04 -10.80
CA TYR A 170 -5.44 -11.79 -9.78
C TYR A 170 -6.93 -11.38 -9.65
N LEU A 171 -7.29 -10.13 -9.91
CA LEU A 171 -8.69 -9.71 -10.06
C LEU A 171 -9.29 -10.26 -11.36
N THR A 172 -10.56 -10.63 -11.31
CA THR A 172 -11.34 -11.08 -12.47
C THR A 172 -12.19 -9.96 -13.03
N ARG A 173 -12.71 -10.10 -14.25
CA ARG A 173 -13.65 -9.11 -14.78
C ARG A 173 -14.87 -8.91 -13.88
N ARG A 174 -15.37 -10.01 -13.30
CA ARG A 174 -16.53 -10.02 -12.39
C ARG A 174 -16.32 -9.16 -11.13
N PHE A 175 -15.07 -8.97 -10.69
CA PHE A 175 -14.77 -8.05 -9.58
C PHE A 175 -15.26 -6.64 -9.87
N PHE A 176 -15.04 -6.13 -11.09
CA PHE A 176 -15.40 -4.75 -11.45
C PHE A 176 -16.91 -4.55 -11.53
N ASP A 177 -17.66 -5.58 -11.98
CA ASP A 177 -19.13 -5.55 -11.95
C ASP A 177 -19.65 -5.47 -10.49
N ILE A 178 -19.07 -6.30 -9.60
CA ILE A 178 -19.42 -6.28 -8.17
C ILE A 178 -19.04 -4.94 -7.54
N ALA A 179 -17.88 -4.39 -7.90
CA ALA A 179 -17.42 -3.08 -7.41
C ALA A 179 -18.36 -1.95 -7.85
N GLN A 180 -18.88 -1.98 -9.07
CA GLN A 180 -19.90 -1.04 -9.54
C GLN A 180 -21.19 -1.14 -8.72
N GLU A 181 -21.63 -2.35 -8.39
CA GLU A 181 -22.87 -2.58 -7.64
C GLU A 181 -22.75 -2.23 -6.15
N THR A 182 -21.58 -2.48 -5.55
CA THR A 182 -21.45 -2.51 -4.08
C THR A 182 -20.45 -1.51 -3.50
N LEU A 183 -19.51 -0.98 -4.30
CA LEU A 183 -18.40 -0.15 -3.83
C LEU A 183 -18.26 1.19 -4.58
N ARG A 184 -19.15 1.54 -5.50
CA ARG A 184 -18.99 2.74 -6.34
C ARG A 184 -18.89 4.05 -5.52
N GLU A 185 -19.55 4.11 -4.37
CA GLU A 185 -19.49 5.27 -3.46
C GLU A 185 -18.14 5.34 -2.73
N ASP A 186 -17.44 4.21 -2.61
CA ASP A 186 -16.12 4.09 -1.97
C ASP A 186 -14.98 4.11 -2.99
N ILE A 187 -15.26 4.34 -4.27
CA ILE A 187 -14.27 4.29 -5.35
C ILE A 187 -14.14 5.65 -6.04
N VAL A 188 -12.90 5.96 -6.40
CA VAL A 188 -12.59 7.00 -7.37
C VAL A 188 -11.68 6.48 -8.47
N LEU A 189 -12.16 6.63 -9.72
CA LEU A 189 -11.37 6.40 -10.93
C LEU A 189 -10.87 7.73 -11.47
N VAL A 190 -9.57 7.80 -11.77
CA VAL A 190 -9.00 8.90 -12.54
C VAL A 190 -8.58 8.36 -13.89
N LEU A 191 -9.25 8.78 -14.97
CA LEU A 191 -9.07 8.26 -16.32
C LEU A 191 -8.52 9.34 -17.26
N ALA A 192 -7.58 8.96 -18.13
CA ALA A 192 -7.12 9.79 -19.23
C ALA A 192 -7.88 9.40 -20.51
N GLU A 193 -8.48 10.37 -21.17
CA GLU A 193 -9.24 10.20 -22.41
C GLU A 193 -8.56 10.94 -23.56
N ARG A 194 -8.43 10.30 -24.71
CA ARG A 194 -7.91 10.90 -25.94
C ARG A 194 -8.75 10.46 -27.12
N ASN A 195 -9.20 11.43 -27.93
CA ASN A 195 -10.03 11.18 -29.12
C ASN A 195 -11.27 10.31 -28.84
N GLY A 196 -11.97 10.54 -27.72
CA GLY A 196 -13.18 9.79 -27.36
C GLY A 196 -12.92 8.39 -26.78
N ARG A 197 -11.66 8.03 -26.48
CA ARG A 197 -11.30 6.73 -25.91
C ARG A 197 -10.45 6.90 -24.65
N TYR A 198 -10.75 6.14 -23.61
CA TYR A 198 -9.89 6.05 -22.44
C TYR A 198 -8.60 5.30 -22.77
N VAL A 199 -7.44 5.86 -22.38
CA VAL A 199 -6.11 5.34 -22.71
C VAL A 199 -5.27 4.96 -21.49
N ALA A 200 -5.63 5.47 -20.31
CA ALA A 200 -4.99 5.16 -19.05
C ALA A 200 -5.91 5.43 -17.86
N GLY A 201 -5.64 4.80 -16.72
CA GLY A 201 -6.46 5.00 -15.53
C GLY A 201 -5.82 4.53 -14.23
N ALA A 202 -6.14 5.25 -13.15
CA ALA A 202 -5.83 4.88 -11.77
C ALA A 202 -7.13 4.59 -10.99
N LEU A 203 -7.13 3.51 -10.22
CA LEU A 203 -8.21 3.11 -9.31
C LEU A 203 -7.76 3.29 -7.86
N ASN A 204 -8.53 4.09 -7.13
CA ASN A 204 -8.34 4.34 -5.71
C ASN A 204 -9.63 4.05 -4.94
N PHE A 205 -9.49 3.79 -3.64
CA PHE A 205 -10.59 3.55 -2.72
C PHE A 205 -10.58 4.62 -1.62
N PHE A 206 -11.75 5.15 -1.30
CA PHE A 206 -11.97 5.95 -0.12
C PHE A 206 -11.95 5.06 1.12
N GLY A 207 -11.20 5.50 2.13
CA GLY A 207 -11.28 4.99 3.48
C GLY A 207 -11.93 5.99 4.42
N ALA A 208 -11.89 5.70 5.72
CA ALA A 208 -12.37 6.63 6.73
C ALA A 208 -11.57 7.95 6.71
N ASN A 209 -10.24 7.86 6.77
CA ASN A 209 -9.35 9.04 6.88
C ASN A 209 -8.23 9.03 5.82
N ALA A 210 -8.29 8.14 4.83
CA ALA A 210 -7.22 7.96 3.86
C ALA A 210 -7.76 7.60 2.48
N LEU A 211 -7.00 7.98 1.44
CA LEU A 211 -7.21 7.51 0.08
C LEU A 211 -6.22 6.40 -0.24
N TYR A 212 -6.71 5.25 -0.70
CA TYR A 212 -5.89 4.08 -1.01
C TYR A 212 -5.74 3.90 -2.52
N GLY A 213 -4.57 4.21 -3.06
CA GLY A 213 -4.23 3.95 -4.46
C GLY A 213 -3.87 2.49 -4.68
N ARG A 214 -4.50 1.82 -5.66
CA ARG A 214 -4.40 0.36 -5.80
C ARG A 214 -3.95 -0.10 -7.17
N TYR A 215 -4.68 0.25 -8.21
CA TYR A 215 -4.41 -0.25 -9.55
C TYR A 215 -4.17 0.90 -10.50
N TRP A 216 -3.23 0.66 -11.41
CA TRP A 216 -2.90 1.55 -12.49
C TRP A 216 -2.75 0.72 -13.75
N GLY A 217 -3.17 1.29 -14.88
CA GLY A 217 -2.71 0.80 -16.16
C GLY A 217 -2.91 1.80 -17.28
N CYS A 218 -2.34 1.46 -18.43
CA CYS A 218 -2.48 2.23 -19.65
C CYS A 218 -2.30 1.35 -20.87
N ILE A 219 -3.04 1.65 -21.93
CA ILE A 219 -2.85 1.08 -23.28
C ILE A 219 -2.08 2.04 -24.20
N GLU A 220 -1.92 3.31 -23.78
CA GLU A 220 -1.07 4.29 -24.46
C GLU A 220 -0.06 4.90 -23.47
N HIS A 221 1.21 4.98 -23.88
CA HIS A 221 2.27 5.54 -23.06
C HIS A 221 2.46 7.03 -23.32
N HIS A 222 2.23 7.84 -22.29
CA HIS A 222 2.55 9.26 -22.28
C HIS A 222 3.50 9.62 -21.14
N PRO A 223 4.46 10.54 -21.38
CA PRO A 223 5.36 11.02 -20.33
C PRO A 223 4.59 11.53 -19.11
N TYR A 224 4.98 11.04 -17.93
CA TYR A 224 4.48 11.46 -16.61
C TYR A 224 2.99 11.19 -16.31
N LEU A 225 2.22 10.60 -17.24
CA LEU A 225 0.80 10.34 -17.04
C LEU A 225 0.53 9.40 -15.85
N HIS A 226 1.38 8.40 -15.62
CA HIS A 226 1.35 7.57 -14.42
C HIS A 226 1.45 8.39 -13.12
N PHE A 227 2.34 9.39 -13.08
CA PHE A 227 2.52 10.22 -11.89
C PHE A 227 1.33 11.17 -11.68
N GLU A 228 0.82 11.75 -12.75
CA GLU A 228 -0.36 12.61 -12.70
C GLU A 228 -1.56 11.84 -12.15
N LEU A 229 -1.88 10.69 -12.74
CA LEU A 229 -3.10 9.95 -12.38
C LEU A 229 -2.98 9.23 -11.04
N CYS A 230 -1.82 8.65 -10.71
CA CYS A 230 -1.67 7.84 -9.50
C CYS A 230 -1.30 8.66 -8.26
N TYR A 231 -0.66 9.82 -8.43
CA TYR A 231 -0.08 10.56 -7.30
C TYR A 231 -0.63 11.97 -7.19
N TYR A 232 -0.56 12.78 -8.25
CA TYR A 232 -0.92 14.19 -8.15
C TYR A 232 -2.44 14.38 -8.04
N GLN A 233 -3.21 13.67 -8.86
CA GLN A 233 -4.67 13.65 -8.76
C GLN A 233 -5.15 13.03 -7.43
N ALA A 234 -4.46 11.99 -6.94
CA ALA A 234 -4.75 11.41 -5.63
C ALA A 234 -4.54 12.41 -4.47
N ILE A 235 -3.50 13.25 -4.55
CA ILE A 235 -3.27 14.33 -3.58
C ILE A 235 -4.37 15.39 -3.69
N ASP A 236 -4.78 15.79 -4.90
CA ASP A 236 -5.90 16.75 -5.05
C ASP A 236 -7.18 16.22 -4.42
N ILE A 237 -7.50 14.95 -4.66
CA ILE A 237 -8.67 14.29 -4.09
C ILE A 237 -8.56 14.26 -2.57
N ALA A 238 -7.40 13.93 -2.01
CA ALA A 238 -7.18 13.90 -0.57
C ALA A 238 -7.32 15.27 0.08
N ILE A 239 -6.78 16.32 -0.54
CA ILE A 239 -6.96 17.70 -0.08
C ILE A 239 -8.43 18.11 -0.14
N THR A 240 -9.11 17.83 -1.26
CA THR A 240 -10.52 18.22 -1.47
C THR A 240 -11.47 17.54 -0.48
N ASN A 241 -11.18 16.31 -0.10
CA ASN A 241 -12.00 15.52 0.82
C ASN A 241 -11.49 15.53 2.28
N ASP A 242 -10.50 16.37 2.59
CA ASP A 242 -9.88 16.46 3.92
C ASP A 242 -9.36 15.11 4.47
N PHE A 243 -8.87 14.24 3.59
CA PHE A 243 -8.20 13.02 4.02
C PHE A 243 -6.83 13.35 4.61
N GLU A 244 -6.49 12.65 5.70
CA GLU A 244 -5.22 12.82 6.40
C GLU A 244 -4.03 12.31 5.58
N ARG A 245 -4.25 11.29 4.72
CA ARG A 245 -3.17 10.69 3.94
C ARG A 245 -3.61 10.02 2.64
N VAL A 246 -2.63 9.80 1.77
CA VAL A 246 -2.73 8.94 0.58
C VAL A 246 -1.74 7.79 0.69
N GLU A 247 -2.23 6.57 0.62
CA GLU A 247 -1.42 5.35 0.59
C GLU A 247 -1.32 4.85 -0.85
N ALA A 248 -0.20 5.11 -1.53
CA ALA A 248 -0.05 4.82 -2.96
C ALA A 248 0.47 3.40 -3.27
N GLY A 249 0.20 2.43 -2.39
CA GLY A 249 0.64 1.03 -2.50
C GLY A 249 2.09 0.74 -2.08
N ALA A 250 2.51 -0.51 -2.21
CA ALA A 250 3.69 -1.06 -1.53
C ALA A 250 5.08 -0.73 -2.12
N GLN A 251 5.19 -0.19 -3.34
CA GLN A 251 6.48 -0.01 -4.02
C GLN A 251 6.73 1.42 -4.46
N GLY A 252 8.01 1.84 -4.49
CA GLY A 252 8.47 2.96 -5.32
C GLY A 252 9.15 4.11 -4.58
N GLU A 253 10.48 4.08 -4.51
CA GLU A 253 11.32 5.21 -4.08
C GLU A 253 11.05 6.48 -4.91
N HIS A 254 10.62 6.32 -6.16
CA HIS A 254 10.26 7.44 -7.02
C HIS A 254 9.15 8.30 -6.41
N LYS A 255 8.34 7.79 -5.47
CA LYS A 255 7.30 8.54 -4.76
C LYS A 255 7.87 9.62 -3.84
N LEU A 256 9.09 9.45 -3.33
CA LEU A 256 9.77 10.46 -2.51
C LEU A 256 9.92 11.78 -3.26
N ALA A 257 10.28 11.71 -4.55
CA ALA A 257 10.39 12.91 -5.38
C ALA A 257 9.05 13.63 -5.63
N ARG A 258 7.91 12.97 -5.34
CA ARG A 258 6.54 13.50 -5.47
C ARG A 258 5.90 13.92 -4.14
N GLY A 259 6.64 13.85 -3.03
CA GLY A 259 6.14 14.29 -1.72
C GLY A 259 5.58 13.18 -0.82
N TYR A 260 5.67 11.92 -1.21
CA TYR A 260 5.32 10.80 -0.33
C TYR A 260 6.54 10.47 0.53
N LEU A 261 6.35 10.37 1.84
CA LEU A 261 7.40 10.06 2.79
C LEU A 261 7.44 8.56 3.09
N PRO A 262 8.62 8.00 3.38
CA PRO A 262 8.71 6.66 3.91
C PRO A 262 7.87 6.55 5.19
N THR A 263 7.14 5.45 5.33
CA THR A 263 6.27 5.18 6.48
C THR A 263 6.36 3.72 6.82
N GLN A 264 6.59 3.43 8.10
CA GLN A 264 6.67 2.07 8.58
C GLN A 264 5.31 1.37 8.48
N THR A 265 5.37 0.09 8.17
CA THR A 265 4.25 -0.84 8.14
C THR A 265 4.67 -2.10 8.87
N HIS A 266 3.72 -2.75 9.54
CA HIS A 266 4.06 -3.83 10.46
C HIS A 266 3.39 -5.14 10.05
N SER A 267 4.08 -6.23 10.33
CA SER A 267 3.53 -7.57 10.30
C SER A 267 4.00 -8.38 11.51
N LEU A 268 3.22 -9.40 11.86
CA LEU A 268 3.52 -10.31 12.96
C LEU A 268 3.61 -11.74 12.45
N HIS A 269 4.55 -12.48 13.02
CA HIS A 269 4.89 -13.81 12.55
C HIS A 269 5.01 -14.78 13.72
N TRP A 270 4.53 -16.00 13.53
CA TRP A 270 4.84 -17.14 14.36
C TRP A 270 5.30 -18.28 13.46
N VAL A 271 6.30 -19.03 13.91
CA VAL A 271 6.73 -20.25 13.23
C VAL A 271 6.77 -21.41 14.23
N LYS A 272 6.48 -22.61 13.73
CA LYS A 272 6.35 -23.80 14.56
C LYS A 272 7.70 -24.35 15.01
N ASP A 273 8.68 -24.37 14.11
CA ASP A 273 10.01 -24.90 14.36
C ASP A 273 10.89 -23.88 15.08
N LYS A 274 11.49 -24.30 16.21
CA LYS A 274 12.29 -23.40 17.06
C LYS A 274 13.63 -23.01 16.46
N GLY A 275 14.27 -23.90 15.69
CA GLY A 275 15.53 -23.57 15.01
C GLY A 275 15.30 -22.49 13.96
N PHE A 276 14.19 -22.62 13.22
CA PHE A 276 13.78 -21.65 12.22
C PHE A 276 13.28 -20.34 12.82
N GLU A 277 12.58 -20.38 13.95
CA GLU A 277 12.18 -19.19 14.73
C GLU A 277 13.39 -18.32 15.06
N ASN A 278 14.46 -18.93 15.60
CA ASN A 278 15.67 -18.21 15.95
C ASN A 278 16.32 -17.57 14.72
N ALA A 279 16.42 -18.31 13.60
CA ALA A 279 16.99 -17.80 12.36
C ALA A 279 16.20 -16.62 11.79
N ILE A 280 14.86 -16.69 11.80
CA ILE A 280 14.00 -15.60 11.37
C ILE A 280 14.12 -14.41 12.32
N SER A 281 14.12 -14.62 13.63
CA SER A 281 14.22 -13.52 14.60
C SER A 281 15.50 -12.72 14.41
N CYS A 282 16.66 -13.38 14.27
CA CYS A 282 17.92 -12.68 14.00
C CYS A 282 17.90 -11.89 12.69
N TYR A 283 17.29 -12.47 11.64
CA TYR A 283 17.12 -11.77 10.36
C TYR A 283 16.21 -10.54 10.50
N LEU A 284 15.11 -10.66 11.24
CA LEU A 284 14.13 -9.58 11.44
C LEU A 284 14.71 -8.42 12.25
N ASP A 285 15.56 -8.70 13.24
CA ASP A 285 16.25 -7.65 13.99
C ASP A 285 17.20 -6.86 13.09
N ALA A 286 18.01 -7.54 12.27
CA ALA A 286 18.90 -6.88 11.31
C ALA A 286 18.13 -6.14 10.20
N GLU A 287 17.01 -6.69 9.73
CA GLU A 287 16.14 -6.05 8.73
C GLU A 287 15.51 -4.77 9.28
N ARG A 288 15.08 -4.78 10.56
CA ARG A 288 14.52 -3.58 11.22
C ARG A 288 15.53 -2.46 11.29
N GLU A 289 16.76 -2.73 11.74
CA GLU A 289 17.83 -1.72 11.83
C GLU A 289 18.12 -1.10 10.45
N ALA A 290 18.22 -1.92 9.40
CA ALA A 290 18.46 -1.44 8.05
C ALA A 290 17.32 -0.55 7.52
N ILE A 291 16.07 -0.91 7.81
CA ILE A 291 14.90 -0.13 7.40
C ILE A 291 14.83 1.20 8.16
N GLU A 292 15.12 1.19 9.46
CA GLU A 292 15.15 2.43 10.27
C GLU A 292 16.20 3.40 9.75
N GLU A 293 17.41 2.91 9.46
CA GLU A 293 18.48 3.72 8.84
C GLU A 293 18.06 4.24 7.46
N GLU A 294 17.46 3.39 6.61
CA GLU A 294 17.00 3.79 5.28
C GLU A 294 15.93 4.90 5.36
N ILE A 295 14.96 4.78 6.28
CA ILE A 295 13.91 5.77 6.50
C ILE A 295 14.52 7.09 6.99
N GLU A 296 15.47 7.05 7.92
CA GLU A 296 16.15 8.24 8.44
C GLU A 296 16.88 8.98 7.31
N VAL A 297 17.70 8.25 6.54
CA VAL A 297 18.42 8.78 5.38
C VAL A 297 17.44 9.38 4.35
N MET A 298 16.38 8.67 3.98
CA MET A 298 15.39 9.16 3.01
C MET A 298 14.62 10.38 3.51
N THR A 299 14.38 10.48 4.81
CA THR A 299 13.71 11.62 5.45
C THR A 299 14.62 12.85 5.45
N ASP A 300 15.90 12.67 5.73
CA ASP A 300 16.93 13.73 5.70
C ASP A 300 17.20 14.29 4.29
N PHE A 301 17.09 13.43 3.28
CA PHE A 301 17.08 13.79 1.86
C PHE A 301 15.68 14.07 1.30
N GLY A 302 14.69 14.16 2.20
CA GLY A 302 13.28 14.32 1.87
C GLY A 302 12.98 15.58 1.05
N PRO A 303 11.83 15.62 0.36
CA PRO A 303 11.54 16.66 -0.64
C PRO A 303 11.20 18.03 -0.02
N PHE A 304 10.98 18.08 1.29
CA PHE A 304 10.59 19.27 2.03
C PHE A 304 11.75 20.24 2.20
N LYS A 305 11.44 21.53 2.36
CA LYS A 305 12.45 22.52 2.74
C LYS A 305 13.02 22.14 4.10
N ARG A 306 14.35 22.14 4.23
CA ARG A 306 14.98 22.18 5.56
C ARG A 306 14.59 23.51 6.19
N VAL A 307 13.93 23.47 7.34
CA VAL A 307 13.84 24.63 8.22
C VAL A 307 15.27 24.78 8.75
N GLN A 308 16.01 25.77 8.27
CA GLN A 308 17.14 26.26 9.06
C GLN A 308 16.51 26.83 10.33
N VAL A 309 16.54 26.05 11.40
CA VAL A 309 16.52 26.64 12.73
C VAL A 309 17.87 27.34 12.79
N GLU A 310 17.87 28.66 12.56
CA GLU A 310 18.94 29.48 13.10
C GLU A 310 18.92 29.19 14.61
N GLU A 311 19.87 28.42 15.09
CA GLU A 311 20.23 28.43 16.51
C GLU A 311 20.55 29.90 16.83
N GLN A 312 19.59 30.57 17.46
CA GLN A 312 19.88 31.83 18.12
C GLN A 312 20.70 31.51 19.36
N GLU A 313 21.96 31.95 19.27
CA GLU A 313 23.06 32.04 20.25
C GLU A 313 24.00 30.83 20.40
#